data_AF-A0A433TYI9-F1
#
_entry.id   AF-A0A433TYI9-F1
#
_cell.length_a   1.000
_cell.length_b   1.000
_cell.length_c   1.000
_cell.angle_alpha   90.00
_cell.angle_beta   90.00
_cell.angle_gamma   90.00
#
_symmetry.space_group_name_H-M   'P 1'
#
loop_
_entity.id
_entity.type
_entity.pdbx_description
1 polymer ?
#
loop_
_entity_poly.entity_id
_entity_poly.type
_entity_poly.pdbx_seq_one_letter_code
_entity_poly.pdbx_strand_id
1 'polypeptide(L)'
;MSGVTPPHARNISRILQKIRNWLLSHDELKSTHRYEGYIAKRSQPKPNLPPGVSNKLSDNYYYTRDGRREVEKPTVVYNAAQKLLQGGEAASLPKAPVPGLGYDWETGKPALSAK
;
A
#
# COMPACT_ATOMS: atom_id res chain seq x y z
N MET A 1 31.26 6.77 -6.96
CA MET A 1 31.36 7.10 -5.53
C MET A 1 32.13 5.98 -4.86
N SER A 2 33.41 6.17 -4.57
CA SER A 2 34.25 5.13 -3.97
C SER A 2 33.67 4.75 -2.61
N GLY A 3 33.18 3.52 -2.49
CA GLY A 3 32.56 3.01 -1.27
C GLY A 3 33.53 3.10 -0.10
N VAL A 4 33.32 4.10 0.76
CA VAL A 4 34.01 4.18 2.04
C VAL A 4 33.47 3.04 2.89
N THR A 5 34.26 1.98 3.02
CA THR A 5 33.98 0.91 3.98
C THR A 5 33.93 1.55 5.37
N PRO A 6 32.83 1.43 6.12
CA PRO A 6 32.74 2.04 7.43
C PRO A 6 33.83 1.47 8.36
N PRO A 7 34.33 2.28 9.29
CA PRO A 7 35.58 2.03 10.02
C PRO A 7 35.59 0.72 10.84
N HIS A 8 34.43 0.13 11.14
CA HIS A 8 34.28 -1.06 11.97
C HIS A 8 33.64 -2.26 11.25
N ALA A 9 33.64 -2.28 9.91
CA ALA A 9 33.22 -3.47 9.17
C ALA A 9 34.28 -4.59 9.25
N ARG A 10 33.90 -5.78 9.70
CA ARG A 10 34.81 -6.93 9.67
C ARG A 10 35.02 -7.35 8.21
N ASN A 11 36.27 -7.35 7.77
CA ASN A 11 36.65 -7.79 6.43
C ASN A 11 37.62 -8.97 6.49
N ILE A 12 37.58 -9.81 5.46
CA ILE A 12 38.47 -10.97 5.29
C ILE A 12 39.83 -10.49 4.75
N SER A 13 40.88 -11.31 4.79
CA SER A 13 42.18 -10.99 4.17
C SER A 13 42.06 -10.65 2.67
N ARG A 14 42.97 -9.83 2.14
CA ARG A 14 42.94 -9.33 0.76
C ARG A 14 42.95 -10.45 -0.30
N ILE A 15 43.62 -11.58 -0.01
CA ILE A 15 43.70 -12.73 -0.92
C ILE A 15 42.32 -13.41 -1.03
N LEU A 16 41.68 -13.67 0.10
CA LEU A 16 40.35 -14.30 0.14
C LEU A 16 39.28 -13.37 -0.44
N GLN A 17 39.41 -12.04 -0.30
CA GLN A 17 38.52 -11.09 -0.97
C GLN A 17 38.59 -11.23 -2.50
N LYS A 18 39.78 -11.35 -3.09
CA LYS A 18 39.95 -11.55 -4.53
C LYS A 18 39.36 -12.87 -5.01
N ILE A 19 39.58 -13.96 -4.26
CA ILE A 19 39.01 -15.27 -4.57
C ILE A 19 37.47 -15.20 -4.55
N ARG A 20 36.90 -14.56 -3.52
CA ARG A 20 35.44 -14.38 -3.42
C ARG A 20 34.87 -13.56 -4.57
N ASN A 21 35.47 -12.41 -4.87
CA ASN A 21 34.98 -11.54 -5.95
C ASN A 21 35.06 -12.24 -7.31
N TRP A 22 36.11 -13.03 -7.51
CA TRP A 22 36.25 -13.87 -8.71
C TRP A 22 35.14 -14.93 -8.80
N LEU A 23 34.86 -15.67 -7.72
CA LEU A 23 33.79 -16.68 -7.69
C LEU A 23 32.38 -16.08 -7.86
N LEU A 24 32.15 -14.86 -7.36
CA LEU A 24 30.84 -14.19 -7.39
C LEU A 24 30.66 -13.27 -8.61
N SER A 25 31.67 -13.13 -9.48
CA SER A 25 31.67 -12.26 -10.66
C SER A 25 31.32 -10.78 -10.39
N HIS A 26 31.47 -10.32 -9.15
CA HIS A 26 31.15 -8.95 -8.74
C HIS A 26 32.16 -8.48 -7.69
N ASP A 27 32.58 -7.22 -7.81
CA ASP A 27 33.54 -6.60 -6.88
C ASP A 27 32.88 -5.88 -5.70
N GLU A 28 31.56 -5.71 -5.73
CA GLU A 28 30.81 -5.03 -4.68
C GLU A 28 30.67 -5.89 -3.41
N LEU A 29 31.14 -5.37 -2.28
CA LEU A 29 30.91 -5.98 -0.98
C LEU A 29 29.51 -5.63 -0.46
N LYS A 30 28.51 -6.49 -0.74
CA LYS A 30 27.20 -6.45 -0.08
C LYS A 30 27.17 -7.45 1.07
N SER A 31 27.57 -7.00 2.26
CA SER A 31 27.53 -7.84 3.46
C SER A 31 26.09 -8.10 3.91
N THR A 32 25.71 -9.37 4.09
CA THR A 32 24.48 -9.76 4.81
C THR A 32 24.55 -9.40 6.30
N HIS A 33 25.76 -9.32 6.85
CA HIS A 33 25.98 -8.98 8.24
C HIS A 33 25.90 -7.47 8.44
N ARG A 34 25.21 -7.09 9.52
CA ARG A 34 25.03 -5.69 9.93
C ARG A 34 26.24 -5.23 10.73
N TYR A 35 27.02 -4.32 10.16
CA TYR A 35 28.13 -3.65 10.83
C TYR A 35 27.78 -2.21 11.18
N GLU A 36 28.54 -1.62 12.10
CA GLU A 36 28.44 -0.20 12.44
C GLU A 36 28.67 0.67 11.20
N GLY A 37 27.90 1.76 11.07
CA GLY A 37 27.90 2.63 9.88
C GLY A 37 26.86 2.25 8.82
N TYR A 38 26.46 0.98 8.73
CA TYR A 38 25.35 0.54 7.86
C TYR A 38 23.99 0.48 8.59
N ILE A 39 24.01 0.57 9.92
CA ILE A 39 22.81 0.58 10.75
C ILE A 39 22.71 1.89 11.52
N ALA A 40 21.49 2.35 11.76
CA ALA A 40 21.24 3.44 12.68
C ALA A 40 21.69 3.05 14.10
N LYS A 41 22.07 4.05 14.91
CA LYS A 41 22.46 3.85 16.32
C LYS A 41 21.32 3.22 17.12
N ARG A 42 21.65 2.49 18.18
CA ARG A 42 20.63 1.91 19.08
C ARG A 42 19.90 2.97 19.90
N SER A 43 20.62 4.02 20.31
CA SER A 43 20.05 5.20 20.94
C SER A 43 19.66 6.20 19.85
N GLN A 44 18.41 6.65 19.91
CA GLN A 44 17.84 7.64 19.00
C GLN A 44 17.46 8.89 19.81
N PRO A 45 17.62 10.11 19.25
CA PRO A 45 17.14 11.32 19.90
C PRO A 45 15.62 11.28 20.06
N LYS A 46 15.09 12.03 21.03
CA LYS A 46 13.64 12.14 21.24
C LYS A 46 12.98 12.71 19.97
N PRO A 47 12.00 12.02 19.35
CA PRO A 47 11.33 12.53 18.17
C PRO A 47 10.32 13.64 18.52
N ASN A 48 10.14 14.59 17.60
CA ASN A 48 9.04 15.54 17.60
C ASN A 48 8.12 15.21 16.42
N LEU A 49 7.02 14.49 16.68
CA LEU A 49 6.11 14.01 15.64
C LEU A 49 5.08 15.10 15.28
N PRO A 50 4.72 15.26 14.00
CA PRO A 50 3.67 16.18 13.61
C PRO A 50 2.32 15.74 14.22
N PRO A 51 1.46 16.70 14.58
CA PRO A 51 0.13 16.38 15.11
C PRO A 51 -0.78 15.79 14.02
N GLY A 52 -1.74 14.97 14.43
CA GLY A 52 -2.77 14.45 13.52
C GLY A 52 -3.75 15.53 13.04
N VAL A 53 -4.50 15.23 11.99
CA VAL A 53 -5.43 16.18 11.32
C VAL A 53 -6.52 16.74 12.23
N SER A 54 -6.90 16.00 13.27
CA SER A 54 -7.92 16.39 14.24
C SER A 54 -7.34 17.06 15.50
N ASN A 55 -6.08 17.51 15.48
CA ASN A 55 -5.52 18.35 16.55
C ASN A 55 -5.74 19.84 16.22
N LYS A 56 -7.01 20.25 16.21
CA LYS A 56 -7.45 21.62 15.95
C LYS A 56 -8.15 22.17 17.18
N LEU A 57 -7.92 23.46 17.48
CA LEU A 57 -8.47 24.15 18.65
C LEU A 57 -9.95 24.51 18.49
N SER A 58 -10.39 24.80 17.26
CA SER A 58 -11.78 25.14 16.92
C SER A 58 -12.25 24.33 15.70
N ASP A 59 -13.55 24.35 15.45
CA ASP A 59 -14.19 23.72 14.27
C ASP A 59 -13.83 22.24 14.09
N ASN A 60 -13.79 21.51 15.21
CA ASN A 60 -13.36 20.12 15.28
C ASN A 60 -14.27 19.28 16.19
N TYR A 61 -15.57 19.46 16.01
CA TYR A 61 -16.57 18.69 16.73
C TYR A 61 -16.48 17.22 16.33
N TYR A 62 -16.55 16.31 17.31
CA TYR A 62 -16.43 14.88 17.04
C TYR A 62 -17.55 14.36 16.12
N TYR A 63 -18.76 14.91 16.23
CA TYR A 63 -19.92 14.45 15.47
C TYR A 63 -19.79 14.66 13.95
N THR A 64 -18.99 15.63 13.48
CA THR A 64 -18.81 15.90 12.05
C THR A 64 -17.80 14.98 11.37
N ARG A 65 -17.12 14.13 12.13
CA ARG A 65 -16.06 13.22 11.64
C ARG A 65 -16.22 11.79 12.16
N ASP A 66 -17.36 11.49 12.78
CA ASP A 66 -17.63 10.18 13.37
C ASP A 66 -18.20 9.22 12.33
N GLY A 67 -17.32 8.70 11.46
CA GLY A 67 -17.69 7.71 10.44
C GLY A 67 -18.31 6.43 11.01
N ARG A 68 -18.16 6.15 12.31
CA ARG A 68 -18.81 5.00 12.97
C ARG A 68 -20.33 5.17 13.04
N ARG A 69 -20.82 6.42 13.09
CA ARG A 69 -22.25 6.74 13.14
C ARG A 69 -22.85 7.01 11.76
N GLU A 70 -22.01 7.19 10.75
CA GLU A 70 -22.41 7.31 9.34
C GLU A 70 -22.77 5.95 8.72
N VAL A 71 -22.48 4.85 9.40
CA VAL A 71 -22.84 3.51 8.93
C VAL A 71 -24.35 3.30 9.03
N GLU A 72 -25.01 3.36 7.88
CA GLU A 72 -26.42 3.02 7.76
C GLU A 72 -26.63 1.51 7.60
N LYS A 73 -27.88 1.08 7.81
CA LYS A 73 -28.26 -0.32 7.56
C LYS A 73 -28.19 -0.60 6.06
N PRO A 74 -27.87 -1.84 5.64
CA PRO A 74 -27.86 -2.20 4.22
C PRO A 74 -29.21 -1.90 3.56
N THR A 75 -29.16 -1.33 2.36
CA THR A 75 -30.35 -1.10 1.54
C THR A 75 -30.91 -2.43 1.04
N VAL A 76 -32.17 -2.73 1.38
CA VAL A 76 -32.83 -3.98 0.97
C VAL A 76 -33.37 -3.83 -0.46
N VAL A 77 -32.73 -4.49 -1.42
CA VAL A 77 -33.11 -4.44 -2.85
C VAL A 77 -34.31 -5.32 -3.18
N TYR A 78 -34.50 -6.42 -2.45
CA TYR A 78 -35.63 -7.33 -2.62
C TYR A 78 -36.08 -7.87 -1.26
N ASN A 79 -37.38 -7.83 -1.00
CA ASN A 79 -38.01 -8.40 0.19
C ASN A 79 -39.29 -9.15 -0.22
N ALA A 80 -39.31 -10.47 -0.07
CA ALA A 80 -40.45 -11.30 -0.45
C ALA A 80 -41.75 -10.98 0.34
N ALA A 81 -41.63 -10.39 1.53
CA ALA A 81 -42.77 -10.03 2.38
C ALA A 81 -43.37 -8.64 2.05
N GLN A 82 -42.63 -7.78 1.33
CA GLN A 82 -43.10 -6.46 0.94
C GLN A 82 -43.34 -6.41 -0.57
N LYS A 83 -44.58 -6.11 -0.97
CA LYS A 83 -44.97 -6.00 -2.38
C LYS A 83 -44.42 -4.69 -2.97
N LEU A 84 -43.15 -4.71 -3.36
CA LEU A 84 -42.38 -3.55 -3.86
C LEU A 84 -42.41 -3.39 -5.39
N LEU A 85 -43.04 -4.32 -6.12
CA LEU A 85 -43.12 -4.26 -7.58
C LEU A 85 -44.27 -3.35 -8.02
N GLN A 86 -43.95 -2.27 -8.74
CA GLN A 86 -44.94 -1.48 -9.48
C GLN A 86 -45.38 -2.31 -10.70
N GLY A 87 -46.69 -2.57 -10.83
CA GLY A 87 -47.25 -3.37 -11.91
C GLY A 87 -47.07 -2.66 -13.26
N GLY A 88 -46.11 -3.13 -14.05
CA GLY A 88 -45.83 -2.65 -15.40
C GLY A 88 -45.43 -3.81 -16.31
N GLU A 89 -45.99 -3.81 -17.51
CA GLU A 89 -45.89 -4.84 -18.55
C GLU A 89 -44.43 -5.12 -18.95
N ALA A 90 -44.10 -6.40 -19.18
CA ALA A 90 -42.74 -6.88 -19.40
C ALA A 90 -42.15 -6.38 -20.73
N ALA A 91 -41.51 -5.21 -20.70
CA ALA A 91 -40.60 -4.79 -21.74
C ALA A 91 -39.39 -5.74 -21.81
N SER A 92 -38.88 -5.96 -23.03
CA SER A 92 -37.72 -6.82 -23.32
C SER A 92 -36.57 -6.57 -22.34
N LEU A 93 -36.07 -7.65 -21.71
CA LEU A 93 -35.04 -7.58 -20.67
C LEU A 93 -33.78 -6.86 -21.20
N PRO A 94 -33.35 -5.74 -20.58
CA PRO A 94 -32.07 -5.14 -20.91
C PRO A 94 -30.92 -6.11 -20.57
N LYS A 95 -29.78 -5.95 -21.24
CA LYS A 95 -28.56 -6.72 -20.96
C LYS A 95 -28.28 -6.68 -19.46
N ALA A 96 -28.07 -7.85 -18.85
CA ALA A 96 -27.85 -7.96 -17.41
C ALA A 96 -26.71 -7.02 -16.96
N PRO A 97 -26.92 -6.19 -15.93
CA PRO A 97 -25.87 -5.32 -15.43
C PRO A 97 -24.72 -6.15 -14.86
N VAL A 98 -23.49 -5.77 -15.19
CA VAL A 98 -22.27 -6.35 -14.62
C VAL A 98 -21.85 -5.56 -13.38
N PRO A 99 -21.30 -6.20 -12.32
CA PRO A 99 -20.97 -5.55 -11.04
C PRO A 99 -19.77 -4.58 -11.10
N GLY A 100 -19.25 -4.27 -12.30
CA GLY A 100 -18.13 -3.37 -12.53
C GLY A 100 -17.60 -3.49 -13.96
N LEU A 101 -16.66 -2.61 -14.32
CA LEU A 101 -15.92 -2.72 -15.57
C LEU A 101 -14.85 -3.81 -15.42
N GLY A 102 -14.65 -4.64 -16.46
CA GLY A 102 -13.50 -5.57 -16.49
C GLY A 102 -12.17 -4.84 -16.52
N TYR A 103 -11.09 -5.46 -16.05
CA TYR A 103 -9.74 -4.91 -16.08
C TYR A 103 -8.87 -5.66 -17.10
N ASP A 104 -8.17 -4.93 -17.95
CA ASP A 104 -7.19 -5.49 -18.87
C ASP A 104 -5.78 -5.31 -18.30
N TRP A 105 -5.10 -6.42 -17.99
CA TRP A 105 -3.75 -6.43 -17.43
C TRP A 105 -2.66 -6.11 -18.46
N GLU A 106 -2.94 -6.25 -19.76
CA GLU A 106 -1.97 -5.95 -20.82
C GLU A 106 -1.90 -4.45 -21.11
N THR A 107 -3.07 -3.79 -21.16
CA THR A 107 -3.15 -2.35 -21.45
C THR A 107 -3.22 -1.47 -20.19
N GLY A 108 -3.46 -2.08 -19.02
CA GLY A 108 -3.65 -1.37 -17.75
C GLY A 108 -4.89 -0.49 -17.70
N LYS A 109 -5.85 -0.71 -18.62
CA LYS A 109 -7.06 0.10 -18.78
C LYS A 109 -8.31 -0.72 -18.48
N PRO A 110 -9.42 -0.09 -18.06
CA PRO A 110 -10.69 -0.79 -17.96
C PRO A 110 -11.12 -1.26 -19.37
N ALA A 111 -11.61 -2.49 -19.46
CA ALA A 111 -11.93 -3.22 -20.69
C ALA A 111 -12.99 -2.55 -21.60
N LEU A 112 -13.64 -1.48 -21.12
CA LEU A 112 -14.66 -0.71 -21.84
C LEU A 112 -14.14 0.64 -22.37
N SER A 113 -12.82 0.86 -22.41
CA SER A 113 -12.21 2.07 -22.99
C SER A 113 -12.12 2.06 -24.53
N ALA A 114 -12.49 0.97 -25.20
CA ALA A 114 -12.47 0.91 -26.67
C ALA A 114 -13.85 1.30 -27.23
N LYS A 115 -14.02 2.60 -27.48
CA LYS A 115 -14.90 3.12 -28.52
C LYS A 115 -14.05 3.86 -29.53
#